data_AF-A0A838W063-F1
#
_entry.id   AF-A0A838W063-F1
#
_cell.length_a   1.000
_cell.length_b   1.000
_cell.length_c   1.000
_cell.angle_alpha   90.00
_cell.angle_beta   90.00
_cell.angle_gamma   90.00
#
_symmetry.space_group_name_H-M   'P 1'
#
loop_
_entity.id
_entity.type
_entity.pdbx_description
1 polymer ?
#
loop_
_entity_poly.entity_id
_entity_poly.type
_entity_poly.pdbx_seq_one_letter_code
_entity_poly.pdbx_strand_id
1 'polypeptide(L)'
;MNIAERENPFVIEAKTCGCKDKRNIAYSFIESFHSLCIDRREIILAQIQACERLLKYVKDETELAAVEKEIASLKLSQDLISY
;
A
#
# COMPACT_ATOMS: atom_id res chain seq x y z
N MET A 1 -6.35 3.65 32.70
CA MET A 1 -7.16 3.50 31.47
C MET A 1 -6.45 2.41 30.67
N ASN A 2 -6.98 1.19 30.64
CA ASN A 2 -6.34 0.06 29.94
C ASN A 2 -6.89 0.00 28.53
N ILE A 3 -6.35 0.82 27.64
CA ILE A 3 -6.63 0.72 26.22
C ILE A 3 -5.64 -0.31 25.69
N ALA A 4 -6.12 -1.54 25.49
CA ALA A 4 -5.44 -2.53 24.69
C ALA A 4 -5.66 -2.21 23.20
N GLU A 5 -5.22 -1.03 22.78
CA GLU A 5 -5.07 -0.75 21.35
C GLU A 5 -3.97 -1.69 20.87
N ARG A 6 -4.36 -2.74 20.14
CA ARG A 6 -3.40 -3.47 19.32
C ARG A 6 -2.94 -2.45 18.28
N GLU A 7 -1.83 -1.78 18.57
CA GLU A 7 -1.14 -0.94 17.59
C GLU A 7 -0.97 -1.81 16.35
N ASN A 8 -1.69 -1.45 15.28
CA ASN A 8 -1.52 -2.15 14.02
C ASN A 8 -0.14 -1.71 13.53
N PRO A 9 0.85 -2.60 13.36
CA PRO A 9 2.21 -2.20 12.99
C PRO A 9 2.29 -1.61 11.57
N PHE A 10 1.14 -1.45 10.91
CA PHE A 10 1.00 -1.03 9.54
C PHE A 10 0.35 0.34 9.48
N VAL A 11 1.00 1.22 8.73
CA VAL A 11 0.54 2.60 8.52
C VAL A 11 -0.49 2.70 7.40
N ILE A 12 -0.29 1.91 6.33
CA ILE A 12 -1.09 1.94 5.11
C ILE A 12 -1.68 0.54 4.84
N GLU A 13 -2.93 0.52 4.42
CA GLU A 13 -3.59 -0.63 3.80
C GLU A 13 -3.73 -0.40 2.29
N ALA A 14 -3.54 -1.46 1.50
CA ALA A 14 -3.76 -1.46 0.05
C ALA A 14 -4.91 -2.42 -0.29
N LYS A 15 -5.78 -1.99 -1.21
CA LYS A 15 -6.89 -2.80 -1.73
C LYS A 15 -6.97 -2.68 -3.23
N THR A 16 -7.28 -3.78 -3.89
CA THR A 16 -7.67 -3.79 -5.30
C THR A 16 -9.07 -3.21 -5.45
N CYS A 17 -9.25 -2.31 -6.40
CA CYS A 17 -10.54 -1.71 -6.72
C CYS A 17 -10.73 -1.61 -8.23
N GLY A 18 -11.98 -1.52 -8.67
CA GLY A 18 -12.35 -1.44 -10.08
C GLY A 18 -12.95 -2.72 -10.65
N CYS A 19 -13.37 -2.63 -11.92
CA CYS A 19 -13.97 -3.75 -12.66
C CYS A 19 -12.88 -4.56 -13.39
N LYS A 20 -13.23 -5.76 -13.87
CA LYS A 20 -12.30 -6.74 -14.48
C LYS A 20 -11.32 -6.15 -15.49
N ASP A 21 -11.73 -5.14 -16.26
CA ASP A 21 -10.92 -4.52 -17.32
C ASP A 21 -9.98 -3.39 -16.84
N LYS A 22 -10.22 -2.85 -15.63
CA LYS A 22 -9.43 -1.77 -15.03
C LYS A 22 -9.35 -1.96 -13.52
N ARG A 23 -8.36 -2.77 -13.10
CA ARG A 23 -7.99 -2.91 -11.69
C ARG A 23 -6.96 -1.85 -11.32
N ASN A 24 -7.28 -1.10 -10.29
CA ASN A 24 -6.41 -0.11 -9.67
C ASN A 24 -6.14 -0.53 -8.21
N ILE A 25 -5.11 0.05 -7.62
CA ILE A 25 -4.81 -0.11 -6.19
C ILE A 25 -5.21 1.18 -5.46
N ALA A 26 -6.06 1.05 -4.44
CA ALA A 26 -6.41 2.12 -3.54
C ALA A 26 -5.66 1.98 -2.22
N TYR A 27 -5.24 3.10 -1.65
CA TYR A 27 -4.50 3.17 -0.40
C TYR A 27 -5.29 3.94 0.65
N SER A 28 -5.22 3.49 1.89
CA SER A 28 -5.80 4.18 3.04
C SER A 28 -4.86 4.10 4.23
N PHE A 29 -4.71 5.23 4.94
CA PHE A 29 -4.05 5.24 6.24
C PHE A 29 -4.92 4.53 7.28
N ILE A 30 -4.31 3.66 8.07
CA ILE A 30 -4.99 2.91 9.12
C ILE A 30 -5.31 3.83 10.30
N GLU A 31 -4.41 4.76 10.62
CA GLU A 31 -4.67 5.85 11.57
C GLU A 31 -4.49 7.21 10.90
N SER A 32 -5.46 8.09 11.11
CA SER A 32 -5.56 9.38 10.42
C SER A 32 -4.40 10.32 10.72
N PHE A 33 -3.87 10.27 11.94
CA PHE A 33 -2.80 11.16 12.41
C PHE A 33 -1.45 10.89 11.74
N HIS A 34 -1.21 9.67 11.27
CA HIS A 34 0.05 9.31 10.61
C HIS A 34 0.26 10.03 9.27
N SER A 35 -0.81 10.46 8.60
CA SER A 35 -0.71 11.19 7.32
C SER A 35 0.00 12.55 7.43
N LEU A 36 0.04 13.16 8.62
CA LEU A 36 0.59 14.50 8.84
C LEU A 36 2.09 14.50 9.17
N CYS A 37 2.65 13.34 9.54
CA CYS A 37 3.99 13.25 10.11
C CYS A 37 4.93 12.33 9.32
N ILE A 38 4.49 11.80 8.17
CA ILE A 38 5.24 10.81 7.40
C ILE A 38 5.75 11.43 6.09
N ASP A 39 7.06 11.30 5.88
CA ASP A 39 7.72 11.73 4.66
C ASP A 39 7.22 10.96 3.44
N ARG A 40 7.25 11.61 2.27
CA ARG A 40 6.81 10.99 1.01
C ARG A 40 7.53 9.68 0.70
N ARG A 41 8.82 9.59 1.03
CA ARG A 41 9.61 8.35 0.88
C ARG A 41 9.06 7.22 1.74
N GLU A 42 8.72 7.53 2.99
CA GLU A 42 8.15 6.57 3.94
C GLU A 42 6.73 6.16 3.54
N ILE A 43 5.94 7.08 2.96
CA ILE A 43 4.63 6.74 2.35
C ILE A 43 4.81 5.71 1.24
N ILE A 44 5.75 5.92 0.31
CA ILE A 44 5.99 4.98 -0.80
C ILE A 44 6.46 3.62 -0.28
N LEU A 45 7.35 3.60 0.71
CA LEU A 45 7.77 2.36 1.38
C LEU A 45 6.58 1.62 2.00
N ALA A 46 5.73 2.33 2.73
CA ALA A 46 4.54 1.76 3.35
C ALA A 46 3.53 1.24 2.31
N GLN A 47 3.39 1.91 1.16
CA GLN A 47 2.58 1.44 0.03
C GLN A 47 3.14 0.16 -0.60
N ILE A 48 4.46 0.08 -0.83
CA ILE A 48 5.12 -1.13 -1.33
C ILE A 48 4.84 -2.31 -0.39
N GLN A 49 5.06 -2.13 0.91
CA GLN A 49 4.79 -3.15 1.92
C GLN A 49 3.30 -3.52 2.01
N ALA A 50 2.39 -2.58 1.76
CA ALA A 50 0.96 -2.85 1.69
C ALA A 50 0.60 -3.70 0.47
N CYS A 51 1.17 -3.40 -0.70
CA CYS A 51 0.99 -4.20 -1.91
C CYS A 51 1.59 -5.60 -1.77
N GLU A 52 2.78 -5.75 -1.18
CA GLU A 52 3.39 -7.06 -0.91
C GLU A 52 2.55 -7.92 0.05
N ARG A 53 1.86 -7.29 1.01
CA ARG A 53 0.89 -7.98 1.86
C ARG A 53 -0.36 -8.37 1.09
N LEU A 54 -0.87 -7.48 0.24
CA LEU A 54 -2.03 -7.75 -0.61
C LEU A 54 -1.78 -8.95 -1.52
N LEU A 55 -0.59 -9.07 -2.11
CA LEU A 55 -0.18 -10.22 -2.95
C LEU A 55 -0.42 -11.58 -2.28
N LYS A 56 -0.30 -11.67 -0.96
CA LYS A 56 -0.50 -12.93 -0.21
C LYS A 56 -1.96 -13.41 -0.22
N TYR A 57 -2.90 -12.52 -0.48
CA TYR A 57 -4.34 -12.79 -0.45
C TYR A 57 -4.98 -12.80 -1.83
N VAL A 58 -4.26 -12.33 -2.86
CA VAL A 58 -4.73 -12.32 -4.24
C VAL A 58 -4.80 -13.75 -4.78
N LYS A 59 -5.95 -14.09 -5.39
CA LYS A 59 -6.19 -15.41 -6.01
C LYS A 59 -6.36 -15.35 -7.53
N ASP A 60 -6.62 -14.16 -8.05
CA ASP A 60 -6.95 -13.91 -9.44
C ASP A 60 -5.71 -13.39 -10.18
N GLU A 61 -5.42 -13.96 -11.35
CA GLU A 61 -4.21 -13.63 -12.12
C GLU A 61 -4.21 -12.18 -12.61
N THR A 62 -5.38 -11.66 -13.00
CA THR A 62 -5.52 -10.26 -13.42
C THR A 62 -5.37 -9.29 -12.25
N GLU A 63 -5.72 -9.71 -11.04
CA GLU A 63 -5.45 -8.97 -9.80
C GLU A 63 -3.99 -9.04 -9.41
N LEU A 64 -3.34 -10.20 -9.59
CA LEU A 64 -1.91 -10.39 -9.35
C LEU A 64 -1.09 -9.44 -10.22
N ALA A 65 -1.36 -9.44 -11.53
CA ALA A 65 -0.69 -8.58 -12.49
C ALA A 65 -0.88 -7.08 -12.18
N ALA A 66 -2.07 -6.69 -11.69
CA ALA A 66 -2.34 -5.31 -11.28
C ALA A 66 -1.47 -4.89 -10.07
N VAL A 67 -1.36 -5.75 -9.07
CA VAL A 67 -0.56 -5.48 -7.87
C VAL A 67 0.94 -5.48 -8.18
N GLU A 68 1.43 -6.40 -9.00
CA GLU A 68 2.84 -6.43 -9.42
C GLU A 68 3.23 -5.19 -10.22
N LYS A 69 2.38 -4.77 -11.15
CA LYS A 69 2.57 -3.55 -11.93
C LYS A 69 2.65 -2.32 -11.03
N GLU A 70 1.79 -2.25 -10.01
CA GLU A 70 1.77 -1.16 -9.05
C GLU A 70 3.08 -1.13 -8.22
N ILE A 71 3.55 -2.29 -7.74
CA ILE A 71 4.82 -2.39 -7.00
C ILE A 71 5.99 -1.87 -7.86
N ALA A 72 6.03 -2.24 -9.15
CA ALA A 72 7.08 -1.76 -10.05
C ALA A 72 7.04 -0.22 -10.22
N SER A 73 5.83 0.35 -10.34
CA SER A 73 5.64 1.80 -10.42
C SER A 73 6.07 2.53 -9.15
N LEU A 74 5.74 1.98 -7.98
CA LEU A 74 6.15 2.54 -6.69
C LEU A 74 7.67 2.48 -6.48
N LYS A 75 8.33 1.38 -6.86
CA LYS A 75 9.79 1.26 -6.80
C LYS A 75 10.47 2.31 -7.68
N LEU A 76 9.99 2.49 -8.91
CA LEU A 76 10.50 3.55 -9.79
C LEU A 76 10.29 4.95 -9.19
N SER A 77 9.15 5.19 -8.54
CA SER A 77 8.88 6.46 -7.84
C SER A 77 9.81 6.68 -6.64
N GLN A 78 10.15 5.61 -5.91
CA GLN A 78 11.12 5.64 -4.82
C GLN A 78 12.53 5.98 -5.31
N ASP A 79 12.96 5.40 -6.44
CA ASP A 79 14.25 5.67 -7.04
C ASP A 79 14.35 7.14 -7.48
N LEU A 80 13.29 7.70 -8.07
CA LEU A 80 13.24 9.10 -8.50
C LEU A 80 13.32 10.11 -7.34
N ILE A 81 12.81 9.75 -6.16
CA ILE A 81 12.86 10.61 -4.96
C ILE A 81 14.22 10.50 -4.24
N SER A 82 15.02 9.48 -4.57
CA SER A 82 16.33 9.26 -3.97
C SER A 82 17.48 9.98 -4.71
N TYR A 83 17.16 10.85 -5.69
CA TYR A 83 18.08 11.67 -6.48
C TYR A 83 17.84 13.16 -6.25
#